data_AF-A0A377XSD4-F1
#
_entry.id   AF-A0A377XSD4-F1
#
_cell.length_a   1.000
_cell.length_b   1.000
_cell.length_c   1.000
_cell.angle_alpha   90.00
_cell.angle_beta   90.00
_cell.angle_gamma   90.00
#
_symmetry.space_group_name_H-M   'P 1'
#
loop_
_entity.id
_entity.type
_entity.pdbx_description
1 polymer ?
#
loop_
_entity_poly.entity_id
_entity_poly.type
_entity_poly.pdbx_seq_one_letter_code
_entity_poly.pdbx_strand_id
1 'polypeptide(L)'
;MTSWSGFCLTPMTTSGWRLIPGTPLSPGSRSPRVLHKYGHRIRHLHLKDVRPQVLGRLYRENLSFNEAVRAGLFTIPGDGCIDYAPILDFVRDSDYRGWLIIEAEQDPAMAPPLATASRAYAWLAHHLSSPSSSEEYAS
;
A
#
# COMPACT_ATOMS: atom_id res chain seq x y z
N MET A 1 24.75 11.59 -18.82
CA MET A 1 23.29 11.59 -18.62
C MET A 1 22.77 10.18 -18.86
N THR A 2 22.69 9.39 -17.80
CA THR A 2 22.11 8.04 -17.84
C THR A 2 21.01 8.03 -16.79
N SER A 3 19.79 8.25 -17.27
CA SER A 3 18.56 8.01 -16.51
C SER A 3 18.53 6.53 -16.12
N TRP A 4 18.54 6.26 -14.82
CA TRP A 4 18.23 4.94 -14.27
C TRP A 4 16.86 5.04 -13.62
N SER A 5 15.81 4.77 -14.41
CA SER A 5 14.51 4.33 -13.91
C SER A 5 14.64 2.89 -13.43
N GLY A 6 15.05 2.71 -12.17
CA GLY A 6 15.22 1.40 -11.54
C GLY A 6 13.91 0.90 -10.91
N PHE A 7 13.11 0.17 -11.67
CA PHE A 7 12.21 -0.84 -11.10
C PHE A 7 13.00 -2.14 -10.98
N CYS A 8 13.30 -2.58 -9.75
CA CYS A 8 13.92 -3.89 -9.56
C CYS A 8 12.80 -4.93 -9.37
N LEU A 9 12.48 -5.64 -10.46
CA LEU A 9 11.89 -6.96 -10.43
C LEU A 9 13.03 -7.95 -10.17
N THR A 10 13.17 -8.46 -8.94
CA THR A 10 14.00 -9.64 -8.70
C THR A 10 13.11 -10.87 -8.59
N PRO A 11 13.37 -11.93 -9.38
CA PRO A 11 12.85 -13.24 -9.05
C PRO A 11 13.60 -13.74 -7.81
N MET A 12 13.01 -13.58 -6.63
CA MET A 12 13.33 -14.48 -5.52
C MET A 12 12.65 -15.81 -5.82
N THR A 13 13.38 -16.90 -5.65
CA THR A 13 13.03 -18.29 -5.99
C THR A 13 11.88 -18.88 -5.17
N THR A 14 10.95 -18.06 -4.70
CA THR A 14 9.71 -18.45 -4.04
C THR A 14 8.71 -17.30 -4.21
N SER A 15 7.63 -17.58 -4.94
CA SER A 15 6.68 -16.60 -5.52
C SER A 15 6.04 -15.68 -4.47
N GLY A 16 6.65 -14.51 -4.21
CA GLY A 16 6.06 -13.39 -3.48
C GLY A 16 5.96 -12.17 -4.39
N TRP A 17 4.76 -11.57 -4.49
CA TRP A 17 4.57 -10.33 -5.23
C TRP A 17 4.77 -9.15 -4.28
N ARG A 18 5.67 -8.22 -4.63
CA ARG A 18 5.84 -6.96 -3.91
C ARG A 18 5.16 -5.85 -4.73
N LEU A 19 4.05 -5.32 -4.23
CA LEU A 19 3.48 -4.08 -4.75
C LEU A 19 4.26 -2.91 -4.14
N ILE A 20 5.16 -2.30 -4.91
CA ILE A 20 5.78 -1.02 -4.56
C ILE A 20 5.01 0.07 -5.32
N PRO A 21 4.34 1.02 -4.66
CA PRO A 21 3.76 2.15 -5.36
C PRO A 21 4.87 3.11 -5.82
N GLY A 22 5.15 3.11 -7.12
CA GLY A 22 6.12 4.02 -7.77
C GLY A 22 5.69 4.50 -9.16
N THR A 23 4.56 4.02 -9.68
CA THR A 23 3.78 4.71 -10.72
C THR A 23 2.84 5.66 -9.98
N PRO A 24 2.43 6.82 -10.53
CA PRO A 24 1.36 7.58 -9.89
C PRO A 24 0.22 6.61 -9.60
N LEU A 25 -0.11 6.41 -8.33
CA LEU A 25 -1.46 6.06 -7.93
C LEU A 25 -2.31 7.29 -8.29
N SER A 26 -2.46 7.52 -9.59
CA SER A 26 -3.58 8.26 -10.11
C SER A 26 -4.81 7.52 -9.58
N PRO A 27 -5.84 8.22 -9.09
CA PRO A 27 -7.15 7.59 -8.94
C PRO A 27 -7.45 6.89 -10.28
N GLY A 28 -7.42 5.54 -10.28
CA GLY A 28 -7.48 4.74 -11.51
C GLY A 28 -6.30 3.81 -11.85
N SER A 29 -5.21 3.73 -11.08
CA SER A 29 -4.23 2.65 -11.29
C SER A 29 -4.88 1.30 -10.97
N ARG A 30 -5.05 0.47 -12.01
CA ARG A 30 -5.93 -0.72 -12.10
C ARG A 30 -5.53 -1.90 -11.19
N SER A 31 -5.47 -1.68 -9.87
CA SER A 31 -5.32 -2.70 -8.82
C SER A 31 -6.32 -3.87 -8.99
N PRO A 32 -7.61 -3.66 -9.30
CA PRO A 32 -8.57 -4.75 -9.40
C PRO A 32 -8.27 -5.73 -10.54
N ARG A 33 -7.72 -5.26 -11.66
CA ARG A 33 -7.44 -6.13 -12.82
C ARG A 33 -6.27 -7.08 -12.55
N VAL A 34 -5.27 -6.61 -11.81
CA VAL A 34 -4.12 -7.43 -11.41
C VAL A 34 -4.54 -8.45 -10.37
N LEU A 35 -5.30 -8.03 -9.36
CA LEU A 35 -5.86 -8.93 -8.33
C LEU A 35 -6.76 -9.99 -8.97
N HIS A 36 -7.64 -9.63 -9.90
CA HIS A 36 -8.51 -10.59 -10.57
C HIS A 36 -7.72 -11.59 -11.43
N LYS A 37 -6.71 -11.13 -12.19
CA LYS A 37 -5.96 -11.99 -13.12
C LYS A 37 -4.93 -12.89 -12.42
N TYR A 38 -4.28 -12.37 -11.37
CA TYR A 38 -3.12 -13.01 -10.75
C TYR A 38 -3.30 -13.29 -9.25
N GLY A 39 -4.45 -12.99 -8.66
CA GLY A 39 -4.73 -13.14 -7.23
C GLY A 39 -4.39 -14.52 -6.67
N HIS A 40 -4.68 -15.58 -7.43
CA HIS A 40 -4.35 -16.97 -7.07
C HIS A 40 -2.85 -17.24 -6.86
N ARG A 41 -1.96 -16.35 -7.33
CA ARG A 41 -0.49 -16.45 -7.16
C ARG A 41 0.04 -15.56 -6.04
N ILE A 42 -0.80 -14.73 -5.44
CA ILE A 42 -0.37 -13.78 -4.41
C ILE A 42 -0.23 -14.53 -3.09
N ARG A 43 0.96 -14.42 -2.49
CA ARG A 43 1.28 -15.00 -1.17
C ARG A 43 1.47 -13.96 -0.09
N HIS A 44 1.88 -12.75 -0.46
CA HIS A 44 2.14 -11.64 0.45
C HIS A 44 1.57 -10.36 -0.17
N LEU A 45 0.92 -9.54 0.66
CA LEU A 45 0.44 -8.21 0.31
C LEU A 45 1.10 -7.22 1.26
N HIS A 46 1.85 -6.28 0.69
CA HIS A 46 2.52 -5.24 1.45
C HIS A 46 1.64 -3.99 1.45
N LEU A 47 1.14 -3.62 2.62
CA LEU A 47 0.27 -2.48 2.85
C LEU A 47 1.13 -1.30 3.28
N LYS A 48 1.40 -0.42 2.32
CA LYS A 48 2.15 0.82 2.47
C LYS A 48 1.31 1.94 1.90
N ASP A 49 1.08 2.99 2.69
CA ASP A 49 0.29 4.15 2.29
C ASP A 49 1.18 5.36 1.98
N VAL A 50 0.61 6.39 1.35
CA VAL A 50 1.33 7.57 0.86
C VAL A 50 0.63 8.84 1.33
N ARG A 51 1.40 9.81 1.84
CA ARG A 51 0.89 11.14 2.18
C ARG A 51 0.78 12.02 0.93
N PRO A 52 -0.43 12.48 0.53
CA PRO A 52 -0.62 13.22 -0.72
C PRO A 52 0.12 14.56 -0.74
N GLN A 53 0.30 15.20 0.42
CA GLN A 53 1.00 16.49 0.52
C GLN A 53 2.48 16.34 0.18
N VAL A 54 3.13 15.27 0.67
CA VAL A 54 4.55 14.99 0.40
C VAL A 54 4.73 14.47 -1.04
N LEU A 55 3.79 13.67 -1.54
CA LEU A 55 3.79 13.24 -2.95
C LEU A 55 3.67 14.44 -3.91
N GLY A 56 2.76 15.37 -3.64
CA GLY A 56 2.62 16.59 -4.43
C GLY A 56 3.87 17.47 -4.35
N ARG A 57 4.54 17.49 -3.19
CA ARG A 57 5.84 18.16 -3.03
C ARG A 57 6.94 17.50 -3.85
N LEU A 58 7.04 16.17 -3.83
CA LEU A 58 7.99 15.39 -4.63
C LEU A 58 7.92 15.80 -6.10
N TYR A 59 6.72 15.85 -6.68
CA TYR A 59 6.55 16.24 -8.08
C TYR A 59 6.83 17.71 -8.35
N ARG A 60 6.39 18.63 -7.47
CA ARG A 60 6.60 20.08 -7.68
C ARG A 60 8.06 20.50 -7.53
N GLU A 61 8.77 19.92 -6.57
CA GLU A 61 10.15 20.27 -6.23
C GLU A 61 11.18 19.30 -6.86
N ASN A 62 10.72 18.29 -7.60
CA ASN A 62 11.54 17.25 -8.22
C ASN A 62 12.49 16.57 -7.20
N LEU A 63 11.96 16.26 -6.01
CA LEU A 63 12.72 15.60 -4.96
C LEU A 63 13.16 14.21 -5.40
N SER A 64 14.35 13.79 -4.96
CA SER A 64 14.75 12.39 -5.07
C SER A 64 13.87 11.50 -4.19
N PHE A 65 13.85 10.20 -4.50
CA PHE A 65 13.14 9.21 -3.71
C PHE A 65 13.54 9.25 -2.22
N ASN A 66 14.84 9.27 -1.93
CA ASN A 66 15.34 9.30 -0.56
C ASN A 66 14.95 10.58 0.17
N GLU A 67 14.95 11.73 -0.52
CA GLU A 67 14.48 12.99 0.06
C GLU A 67 13.00 12.93 0.40
N ALA A 68 12.17 12.37 -0.49
CA ALA A 68 10.75 12.21 -0.22
C ALA A 68 10.46 11.23 0.93
N VAL A 69 11.19 10.10 1.01
CA VAL A 69 11.10 9.16 2.13
C VAL A 69 11.47 9.84 3.44
N ARG A 70 12.59 10.57 3.49
CA ARG A 70 13.01 11.34 4.67
C ARG A 70 12.04 12.48 5.01
N ALA A 71 11.32 13.00 4.03
CA ALA A 71 10.26 13.98 4.22
C ALA A 71 8.93 13.35 4.67
N GLY A 72 8.88 12.03 4.91
CA GLY A 72 7.70 11.33 5.41
C GLY A 72 6.67 10.95 4.34
N LEU A 73 7.12 10.62 3.13
CA LEU A 73 6.24 10.22 2.03
C LEU A 73 5.36 9.01 2.40
N PHE A 74 5.95 7.99 3.02
CA PHE A 74 5.26 6.76 3.36
C PHE A 74 4.60 6.83 4.74
N THR A 75 3.46 6.18 4.86
CA THR A 75 2.74 6.02 6.12
C THR A 75 1.96 4.71 6.18
N ILE A 76 1.29 4.49 7.30
CA ILE A 76 0.46 3.31 7.54
C ILE A 76 -0.90 3.44 6.84
N PRO A 77 -1.55 2.30 6.50
CA PRO A 77 -2.91 2.30 5.97
C PRO A 77 -3.87 3.11 6.84
N GLY A 78 -4.70 3.94 6.20
CA GLY A 78 -5.69 4.79 6.88
C GLY A 78 -5.17 6.17 7.31
N ASP A 79 -3.88 6.43 7.13
CA ASP A 79 -3.24 7.73 7.41
C ASP A 79 -2.70 8.42 6.13
N GLY A 80 -2.88 7.78 4.97
CA GLY A 80 -2.54 8.34 3.66
C GLY A 80 -3.75 8.48 2.75
N CYS A 81 -3.56 8.22 1.46
CA CYS A 81 -4.57 8.45 0.43
C CYS A 81 -4.83 7.24 -0.48
N ILE A 82 -4.27 6.06 -0.18
CA ILE A 82 -4.54 4.86 -0.96
C ILE A 82 -5.94 4.33 -0.63
N ASP A 83 -6.72 4.04 -1.69
CA ASP A 83 -7.96 3.29 -1.57
C ASP A 83 -7.66 1.79 -1.43
N TYR A 84 -7.88 1.27 -0.22
CA TYR A 84 -7.68 -0.13 0.12
C TYR A 84 -8.93 -0.99 -0.10
N ALA A 85 -10.11 -0.42 -0.37
CA ALA A 85 -11.34 -1.19 -0.49
C ALA A 85 -11.20 -2.38 -1.48
N PRO A 86 -10.66 -2.20 -2.70
CA PRO A 86 -10.51 -3.32 -3.63
C PRO A 86 -9.54 -4.42 -3.16
N ILE A 87 -8.57 -4.08 -2.32
CA ILE A 87 -7.61 -5.05 -1.76
C ILE A 87 -8.28 -5.82 -0.63
N LEU A 88 -9.04 -5.13 0.23
CA LEU A 88 -9.76 -5.74 1.34
C LEU A 88 -10.89 -6.63 0.85
N ASP A 89 -11.64 -6.19 -0.16
CA ASP A 89 -12.66 -7.00 -0.83
C ASP A 89 -12.03 -8.26 -1.45
N PHE A 90 -10.88 -8.14 -2.13
CA PHE A 90 -10.15 -9.31 -2.62
C PHE A 90 -9.76 -10.28 -1.50
N VAL A 91 -9.27 -9.78 -0.37
CA VAL A 91 -8.87 -10.62 0.76
C VAL A 91 -10.08 -11.32 1.40
N ARG A 92 -11.23 -10.65 1.44
CA ARG A 92 -12.45 -11.14 2.07
C ARG A 92 -13.22 -12.13 1.19
N ASP A 93 -13.35 -11.80 -0.09
CA ASP A 93 -14.24 -12.50 -1.02
C ASP A 93 -13.53 -13.63 -1.79
N SER A 94 -12.22 -13.77 -1.63
CA SER A 94 -11.43 -14.84 -2.24
C SER A 94 -10.88 -15.84 -1.22
N ASP A 95 -10.38 -16.97 -1.70
CA ASP A 95 -9.65 -17.96 -0.90
C ASP A 95 -8.20 -17.53 -0.59
N TYR A 96 -7.94 -16.22 -0.49
CA TYR A 96 -6.62 -15.75 -0.10
C TYR A 96 -6.27 -16.22 1.31
N ARG A 97 -5.10 -16.84 1.44
CA ARG A 97 -4.54 -17.36 2.71
C ARG A 97 -3.07 -16.95 2.89
N GLY A 98 -2.72 -15.79 2.34
CA GLY A 98 -1.38 -15.21 2.42
C GLY A 98 -1.22 -14.22 3.57
N TRP A 99 -0.07 -13.56 3.62
CA TRP A 99 0.24 -12.57 4.66
C TRP A 99 -0.11 -11.14 4.23
N LEU A 100 -0.75 -10.41 5.13
CA LEU A 100 -0.83 -8.95 5.07
C LEU A 100 0.30 -8.37 5.91
N ILE A 101 1.16 -7.57 5.28
CA ILE A 101 2.35 -6.99 5.92
C ILE A 101 2.22 -5.48 5.87
N ILE A 102 2.13 -4.83 7.02
CA ILE A 102 2.13 -3.37 7.09
C ILE A 102 3.59 -2.90 7.05
N GLU A 103 3.93 -2.09 6.04
CA GLU A 103 5.28 -1.53 5.86
C GLU A 103 5.19 0.00 5.75
N ALA A 104 5.89 0.71 6.64
CA ALA A 104 6.00 2.18 6.58
C ALA A 104 7.40 2.62 7.04
N GLU A 105 8.19 3.21 6.14
CA GLU A 105 9.47 3.82 6.48
C GLU A 105 9.21 5.23 6.99
N GLN A 106 9.27 5.36 8.31
CA GLN A 106 9.04 6.61 9.03
C GLN A 106 10.15 6.86 10.02
N ASP A 107 10.37 8.13 10.35
CA ASP A 107 11.26 8.50 11.44
C ASP A 107 10.64 8.04 12.78
N PRO A 108 11.29 7.16 13.55
CA PRO A 108 10.75 6.63 14.80
C PRO A 108 10.58 7.71 15.89
N ALA A 109 11.28 8.84 15.79
CA ALA A 109 11.08 9.96 16.70
C ALA A 109 9.74 10.68 16.45
N MET A 110 9.30 10.71 15.18
CA MET A 110 8.03 11.33 14.77
C MET A 110 6.87 10.34 14.79
N ALA A 111 7.15 9.06 14.52
CA ALA A 111 6.18 7.98 14.47
C ALA A 111 6.67 6.79 15.32
N PRO A 112 6.46 6.81 16.65
CA PRO A 112 6.88 5.74 17.54
C PRO A 112 6.39 4.37 17.05
N PRO A 113 7.29 3.38 16.82
CA PRO A 113 6.95 2.16 16.08
C PRO A 113 5.76 1.37 16.65
N LEU A 114 5.73 1.17 17.98
CA LEU A 114 4.66 0.40 18.62
C LEU A 114 3.30 1.07 18.48
N ALA A 115 3.23 2.38 18.72
CA ALA A 115 1.99 3.14 18.62
C ALA A 115 1.48 3.16 17.17
N THR A 116 2.38 3.37 16.22
CA THR A 116 2.06 3.37 14.78
C THR A 116 1.59 2.00 14.31
N ALA A 117 2.31 0.92 14.65
CA ALA A 117 1.91 -0.44 14.31
C ALA A 117 0.55 -0.82 14.92
N SER A 118 0.30 -0.43 16.18
CA SER A 118 -0.97 -0.71 16.86
C SER A 118 -2.15 -0.03 16.18
N ARG A 119 -1.99 1.25 15.77
CA ARG A 119 -3.02 1.98 15.01
C ARG A 119 -3.30 1.32 13.66
N ALA A 120 -2.25 0.95 12.93
CA ALA A 120 -2.38 0.31 11.62
C ALA A 120 -3.09 -1.05 11.73
N TYR A 121 -2.73 -1.85 12.74
CA TYR A 121 -3.40 -3.11 13.03
C TYR A 121 -4.89 -2.91 13.37
N ALA A 122 -5.20 -1.95 14.24
CA ALA A 122 -6.59 -1.65 14.62
C ALA A 122 -7.41 -1.21 13.41
N TRP A 123 -6.86 -0.35 12.56
CA TRP A 123 -7.49 0.08 11.32
C TRP A 123 -7.77 -1.12 10.39
N LEU A 124 -6.78 -1.99 10.18
CA LEU A 124 -6.92 -3.16 9.32
C LEU A 124 -7.93 -4.17 9.88
N ALA A 125 -7.88 -4.45 11.18
CA ALA A 125 -8.79 -5.38 11.85
C ALA A 125 -10.25 -4.91 11.77
N HIS A 126 -10.47 -3.60 11.97
CA HIS A 126 -11.80 -3.01 11.80
C HIS A 126 -12.30 -3.19 10.36
N HIS A 127 -11.52 -2.81 9.36
CA HIS A 127 -11.97 -2.88 7.97
C HIS A 127 -12.05 -4.30 7.41
N LEU A 128 -11.36 -5.28 7.99
CA LEU A 128 -11.54 -6.70 7.62
C LEU A 128 -12.77 -7.34 8.26
N SER A 129 -13.23 -6.83 9.41
CA SER A 129 -14.40 -7.36 10.13
C SER A 129 -15.72 -6.69 9.74
N SER A 130 -15.69 -5.47 9.20
CA SER A 130 -16.86 -4.81 8.63
C SER A 130 -17.32 -5.48 7.33
N PRO A 131 -18.65 -5.53 7.04
CA PRO A 131 -19.18 -6.03 5.76
C PRO A 131 -18.68 -5.21 4.56
N SER A 132 -18.88 -5.70 3.34
CA SER A 132 -18.35 -5.02 2.14
C SER A 132 -19.13 -3.74 1.86
N SER A 133 -18.44 -2.74 1.33
CA SER A 133 -19.02 -1.44 0.95
C SER A 133 -20.16 -1.57 -0.06
N SER A 134 -20.31 -2.73 -0.71
CA SER A 134 -21.43 -3.05 -1.61
C SER A 134 -22.74 -3.40 -0.89
N GLU A 135 -22.71 -3.77 0.40
CA GLU A 135 -23.91 -4.05 1.20
C GLU A 135 -24.44 -2.78 1.90
N GLU A 136 -23.57 -1.81 2.22
CA GLU A 136 -23.93 -0.57 2.91
C GLU A 136 -24.79 0.39 2.05
N TYR A 137 -24.80 0.20 0.73
CA TYR A 137 -25.70 0.92 -0.20
C TYR A 137 -26.93 0.08 -0.63
N ALA A 138 -27.06 -1.16 -0.16
CA ALA A 138 -28.17 -2.05 -0.50
C ALA A 138 -29.27 -2.10 0.58
N SER A 139 -29.21 -1.19 1.57
CA SER A 139 -30.16 -1.08 2.69
C SER A 139 -30.89 0.26 2.72
#